data_AF-M9Z416-F1
#
_entry.id   AF-M9Z416-F1
#
_cell.length_a   1.000
_cell.length_b   1.000
_cell.length_c   1.000
_cell.angle_alpha   90.00
_cell.angle_beta   90.00
_cell.angle_gamma   90.00
#
_symmetry.space_group_name_H-M   'P 1'
#
loop_
_entity.id
_entity.type
_entity.pdbx_description
1 polymer ?
#
loop_
_entity_poly.entity_id
_entity_poly.type
_entity_poly.pdbx_seq_one_letter_code
_entity_poly.pdbx_strand_id
1 'polypeptide(L)'
;GQSLKTRTMLQADINRLMEELDNIANTTSFNGKQLLSGNFINQEFQIGASSNQTVKASIGATQSSKIGLTRFETGSRISVGGEVQFTLKNYNGIDDFK
;
A
#
# COMPACT_ATOMS: atom_id res chain seq x y z
N GLY A 1 31.10 7.19 -3.03
CA GLY A 1 29.70 7.61 -3.25
C GLY A 1 29.22 7.00 -4.55
N GLN A 2 27.98 6.50 -4.61
CA GLN A 2 27.45 5.87 -5.83
C GLN A 2 27.47 6.84 -7.01
N SER A 3 27.98 6.38 -8.17
CA SER A 3 27.94 7.15 -9.41
C SER A 3 26.51 7.20 -9.96
N LEU A 4 26.22 8.17 -10.83
CA LEU A 4 24.93 8.21 -11.55
C LEU A 4 24.65 6.88 -12.26
N LYS A 5 25.67 6.29 -12.89
CA LYS A 5 25.59 4.98 -13.57
C LYS A 5 25.15 3.87 -12.61
N THR A 6 25.71 3.81 -11.40
CA THR A 6 25.34 2.79 -10.41
C THR A 6 23.90 2.98 -9.92
N ARG A 7 23.44 4.23 -9.74
CA ARG A 7 22.04 4.53 -9.39
C ARG A 7 21.07 4.14 -10.50
N THR A 8 21.43 4.37 -11.77
CA THR A 8 20.61 3.96 -12.91
C THR A 8 20.47 2.44 -12.98
N MET A 9 21.55 1.68 -12.74
CA MET A 9 21.49 0.21 -12.71
C MET A 9 20.58 -0.29 -11.58
N LEU A 10 20.71 0.27 -10.38
CA LEU A 10 19.82 -0.08 -9.26
C LEU A 10 18.35 0.25 -9.57
N GLN A 11 18.07 1.38 -10.23
CA GLN A 11 16.71 1.73 -10.61
C GLN A 11 16.14 0.75 -11.66
N ALA A 12 16.96 0.26 -12.58
CA ALA A 12 16.54 -0.76 -13.54
C ALA A 12 16.14 -2.07 -12.85
N ASP A 13 16.93 -2.51 -11.86
CA ASP A 13 16.60 -3.69 -11.05
C ASP A 13 15.31 -3.49 -10.24
N ILE A 14 15.13 -2.31 -9.64
CA ILE A 14 13.90 -1.96 -8.91
C ILE A 14 12.69 -2.03 -9.85
N ASN A 15 12.80 -1.49 -11.07
CA ASN A 15 11.71 -1.54 -12.04
C ASN A 15 11.34 -2.99 -12.39
N ARG A 16 12.33 -3.86 -12.60
CA ARG A 16 12.08 -5.29 -12.85
C ARG A 16 11.39 -5.96 -11.66
N LEU A 17 11.81 -5.65 -10.44
CA LEU A 17 11.17 -6.20 -9.23
C LEU A 17 9.72 -5.72 -9.08
N MET A 18 9.42 -4.46 -9.43
CA MET A 18 8.04 -3.94 -9.43
C MET A 18 7.18 -4.63 -10.50
N GLU A 19 7.73 -4.87 -11.69
CA GLU A 19 7.04 -5.61 -12.75
C GLU A 19 6.69 -7.04 -12.32
N GLU A 20 7.64 -7.76 -11.70
CA GLU A 20 7.40 -9.09 -11.15
C GLU A 20 6.34 -9.07 -10.04
N LEU A 21 6.35 -8.05 -9.18
CA LEU A 21 5.33 -7.88 -8.15
C LEU A 21 3.93 -7.69 -8.75
N ASP A 22 3.80 -6.87 -9.80
CA ASP A 22 2.55 -6.69 -10.51
C ASP A 22 2.11 -7.96 -11.26
N ASN A 23 3.05 -8.72 -11.83
CA ASN A 23 2.77 -10.02 -12.43
C ASN A 23 2.18 -10.99 -11.40
N ILE A 24 2.78 -11.10 -10.21
CA ILE A 24 2.24 -11.95 -9.13
C ILE A 24 0.83 -11.49 -8.74
N ALA A 25 0.61 -10.18 -8.56
CA ALA A 25 -0.69 -9.64 -8.19
C ALA A 25 -1.79 -9.92 -9.23
N ASN A 26 -1.44 -9.97 -10.52
CA ASN A 26 -2.39 -10.15 -11.63
C ASN A 26 -2.55 -11.61 -12.10
N THR A 27 -1.62 -12.51 -11.75
CA THR A 27 -1.66 -13.91 -12.17
C THR A 27 -2.10 -14.87 -11.06
N THR A 28 -1.95 -14.46 -9.79
CA THR A 28 -2.35 -15.28 -8.64
C THR A 28 -3.87 -15.43 -8.58
N SER A 29 -4.34 -16.61 -8.96
CA SER A 29 -5.75 -16.94 -9.05
C SER A 29 -6.06 -18.32 -8.49
N PHE A 30 -7.29 -18.49 -8.01
CA PHE A 30 -7.84 -19.78 -7.58
C PHE A 30 -9.19 -20.00 -8.26
N ASN A 31 -9.31 -21.12 -8.98
CA ASN A 31 -10.52 -21.49 -9.71
C ASN A 31 -11.06 -20.35 -10.60
N GLY A 32 -10.15 -19.69 -11.34
CA GLY A 32 -10.47 -18.56 -12.23
C GLY A 32 -10.73 -17.23 -11.53
N LYS A 33 -10.69 -17.17 -10.19
CA LYS A 33 -10.85 -15.92 -9.43
C LYS A 33 -9.48 -15.34 -9.08
N GLN A 34 -9.24 -14.11 -9.52
CA GLN A 34 -8.04 -13.35 -9.14
C GLN A 34 -8.09 -13.01 -7.66
N LEU A 35 -7.03 -13.35 -6.92
CA LEU A 35 -6.98 -13.19 -5.46
C LEU A 35 -6.38 -11.84 -5.06
N LEU A 36 -5.32 -11.43 -5.74
CA LEU A 36 -4.42 -10.35 -5.31
C LEU A 36 -4.63 -9.02 -6.05
N SER A 37 -5.54 -9.00 -7.01
CA SER A 37 -5.86 -7.84 -7.86
C SER A 37 -6.75 -6.80 -7.17
N GLY A 38 -7.29 -7.11 -5.99
CA GLY A 38 -8.25 -6.27 -5.26
C GLY A 38 -9.72 -6.51 -5.63
N ASN A 39 -10.00 -7.44 -6.56
CA ASN A 39 -11.37 -7.84 -6.89
C ASN A 39 -11.93 -8.91 -5.95
N PHE A 40 -11.10 -9.51 -5.09
CA PHE A 40 -11.50 -10.56 -4.17
C PHE A 40 -12.07 -9.95 -2.89
N ILE A 41 -13.23 -9.30 -2.97
CA ILE A 41 -13.83 -8.55 -1.85
C ILE A 41 -15.17 -9.17 -1.48
N ASN A 42 -15.41 -9.36 -0.17
CA ASN A 42 -16.63 -9.90 0.41
C ASN A 42 -16.99 -11.29 -0.15
N GLN A 43 -15.99 -12.13 -0.39
CA GLN A 43 -16.21 -13.49 -0.85
C GLN A 43 -16.73 -14.35 0.31
N GLU A 44 -17.92 -14.93 0.13
CA GLU A 44 -18.56 -15.78 1.13
C GLU A 44 -18.27 -17.27 0.86
N PHE A 45 -17.89 -17.97 1.92
CA PHE A 45 -17.65 -19.41 1.92
C PHE A 45 -18.61 -20.06 2.91
N GLN A 46 -19.55 -20.86 2.42
CA GLN A 46 -20.45 -21.63 3.27
C GLN A 46 -19.66 -22.74 3.97
N ILE A 47 -19.66 -22.73 5.30
CA ILE A 47 -18.90 -23.67 6.14
C ILE A 47 -19.79 -24.61 6.95
N GLY A 48 -21.11 -24.40 6.95
CA GLY A 48 -22.04 -25.16 7.76
C GLY A 48 -23.25 -25.69 6.98
N ALA A 49 -24.09 -26.47 7.66
CA ALA A 49 -25.23 -27.15 7.03
C ALA A 49 -26.48 -26.25 6.87
N SER A 50 -26.61 -25.21 7.70
CA SER A 50 -27.74 -24.28 7.64
C SER A 50 -27.41 -23.02 6.84
N SER A 51 -28.43 -22.40 6.23
CA SER A 51 -28.28 -21.14 5.50
C SER A 51 -27.60 -20.06 6.36
N ASN A 52 -26.77 -19.23 5.72
CA ASN A 52 -26.04 -18.10 6.33
C ASN A 52 -24.90 -18.49 7.31
N GLN A 53 -24.52 -19.76 7.38
CA GLN A 53 -23.29 -20.18 8.07
C GLN A 53 -22.09 -20.01 7.13
N THR A 54 -21.68 -18.76 6.93
CA THR A 54 -20.60 -18.40 6.00
C THR A 54 -19.43 -17.71 6.69
N VAL A 55 -18.25 -17.84 6.10
CA VAL A 55 -17.07 -17.02 6.40
C VAL A 55 -16.87 -16.04 5.25
N LYS A 56 -16.65 -14.77 5.58
CA LYS A 56 -16.31 -13.73 4.61
C LYS A 56 -14.80 -13.56 4.55
N ALA A 57 -14.26 -13.60 3.34
CA ALA A 57 -12.88 -13.25 3.08
C ALA A 57 -12.80 -12.11 2.07
N SER A 58 -11.95 -11.14 2.38
CA SER A 58 -11.61 -10.04 1.50
C SER A 58 -10.09 -9.95 1.42
N ILE A 59 -9.55 -9.84 0.21
CA ILE A 59 -8.13 -9.63 -0.05
C ILE A 59 -8.02 -8.30 -0.80
N GLY A 60 -7.28 -7.36 -0.20
CA GLY A 60 -7.03 -6.05 -0.81
C GLY A 60 -6.14 -6.14 -2.04
N ALA A 61 -6.11 -5.06 -2.83
CA ALA A 61 -5.18 -4.96 -3.94
C ALA A 61 -3.73 -4.94 -3.45
N THR A 62 -2.88 -5.73 -4.10
CA THR A 62 -1.44 -5.83 -3.76
C THR A 62 -0.52 -5.37 -4.90
N GLN A 63 -1.09 -4.79 -5.95
CA GLN A 63 -0.36 -4.19 -7.07
C GLN A 63 0.57 -3.08 -6.58
N SER A 64 1.72 -2.91 -7.25
CA SER A 64 2.76 -1.93 -6.93
C SER A 64 2.20 -0.50 -6.81
N SER A 65 1.24 -0.14 -7.66
CA SER A 65 0.56 1.16 -7.67
C SER A 65 -0.38 1.40 -6.48
N LYS A 66 -0.73 0.36 -5.72
CA LYS A 66 -1.67 0.42 -4.58
C LYS A 66 -0.98 0.26 -3.23
N ILE A 67 0.29 -0.13 -3.22
CA ILE A 67 1.11 -0.30 -2.02
C ILE A 67 2.23 0.74 -1.99
N GLY A 68 2.81 1.00 -0.82
CA GLY A 68 3.95 1.91 -0.71
C GLY A 68 3.61 3.40 -0.89
N LEU A 69 2.37 3.81 -0.63
CA LEU A 69 2.00 5.23 -0.64
C LEU A 69 2.74 5.97 0.48
N THR A 70 3.51 6.99 0.09
CA THR A 70 4.20 7.89 1.01
C THR A 70 3.67 9.30 0.81
N ARG A 71 3.52 10.04 1.90
CA ARG A 71 3.10 11.45 1.88
C ARG A 71 4.30 12.32 2.18
N PHE A 72 4.62 13.23 1.26
CA PHE A 72 5.67 14.24 1.44
C PHE A 72 5.02 15.62 1.51
N GLU A 73 5.43 16.42 2.48
CA GLU A 73 5.00 17.80 2.67
C GLU A 73 6.26 18.65 2.80
N THR A 74 6.32 19.80 2.14
CA THR A 74 7.43 20.75 2.26
C THR A 74 6.88 22.14 2.55
N GLY A 75 7.24 22.68 3.70
CA GLY A 75 6.88 24.04 4.10
C GLY A 75 7.67 25.11 3.35
N SER A 76 7.21 26.35 3.42
CA SER A 76 7.94 27.50 2.88
C SER A 76 9.22 27.78 3.69
N ARG A 77 10.17 28.46 3.05
CA ARG A 77 11.37 28.98 3.75
C ARG A 77 10.93 29.98 4.82
N ILE A 78 11.25 29.70 6.07
CA ILE A 78 10.98 30.60 7.20
C ILE A 78 12.01 31.74 7.18
N SER A 79 11.53 32.99 7.14
CA SER A 79 12.36 34.21 7.08
C SER A 79 12.28 35.07 8.35
N VAL A 80 11.43 34.70 9.31
CA VAL A 80 11.19 35.42 10.57
C VAL A 80 11.27 34.42 11.72
N GLY A 81 11.91 34.83 12.83
CA GLY A 81 12.00 34.02 14.05
C GLY A 81 10.76 34.15 14.94
N GLY A 82 10.48 33.11 15.73
CA GLY A 82 9.38 33.07 16.70
C GLY A 82 9.28 31.67 17.32
N GLU A 83 8.59 31.55 18.46
CA GLU A 83 8.30 30.24 19.04
C GLU A 83 7.19 29.55 18.21
N VAL A 84 7.46 28.32 17.78
CA VAL A 84 6.51 27.51 17.01
C VAL A 84 6.31 26.19 17.73
N GLN A 85 5.05 25.81 17.95
CA GLN A 85 4.69 24.47 18.40
C GLN A 85 4.20 23.65 17.21
N PHE A 86 4.77 22.45 17.06
CA PHE A 86 4.26 21.46 16.13
C PHE A 86 3.10 20.71 16.79
N THR A 87 2.09 20.34 16.01
CA THR A 87 1.04 19.42 16.48
C THR A 87 0.59 18.56 15.32
N LEU A 88 0.87 17.27 15.38
CA LEU A 88 0.31 16.27 14.47
C LEU A 88 -1.13 16.03 14.89
N LYS A 89 -2.06 16.46 14.04
CA LYS A 89 -3.48 16.22 14.26
C LYS A 89 -3.83 14.77 13.99
N ASN A 90 -4.64 14.17 14.85
CA ASN A 90 -5.20 12.83 14.66
C ASN A 90 -4.14 11.75 14.33
N TYR A 91 -3.03 11.71 15.07
CA TYR A 91 -1.86 10.90 14.69
C TYR A 91 -2.12 9.38 14.72
N ASN A 92 -3.12 8.93 15.49
CA ASN A 92 -3.50 7.53 15.68
C ASN A 92 -4.98 7.24 15.35
N GLY A 93 -5.74 8.22 14.86
CA GLY A 93 -7.19 8.09 14.63
C GLY A 93 -8.09 8.57 15.77
N ILE A 94 -7.53 9.00 16.91
CA ILE A 94 -8.29 9.52 18.06
C ILE A 94 -7.68 10.82 18.61
N ASP A 95 -6.36 10.86 18.81
CA ASP A 95 -5.65 11.88 19.56
C ASP A 95 -4.79 12.80 18.69
N ASP A 96 -4.47 13.99 19.21
CA ASP A 96 -3.43 14.86 18.68
C ASP A 96 -2.09 14.62 19.40
N PHE A 97 -0.98 14.81 18.70
CA PHE A 97 0.37 14.74 19.27
C PHE A 97 1.08 16.09 19.15
N LYS A 98 1.55 16.64 20.27
CA LYS A 98 2.34 17.87 20.32
C LYS A 98 3.82 17.55 20.30
#